data_AF-A0A7W9EG01-F1
#
_entry.id   AF-A0A7W9EG01-F1
#
_cell.length_a   1.000
_cell.length_b   1.000
_cell.length_c   1.000
_cell.angle_alpha   90.00
_cell.angle_beta   90.00
_cell.angle_gamma   90.00
#
_symmetry.space_group_name_H-M   'P 1'
#
loop_
_entity.id
_entity.type
_entity.pdbx_description
1 polymer ?
#
loop_
_entity_poly.entity_id
_entity_poly.type
_entity_poly.pdbx_seq_one_letter_code
_entity_poly.pdbx_strand_id
1 'polypeptide(L)'
;MEQKLAVLRDAFGPQGCVRTAIERHDVGSGSIYTWRRQAMSGELGGARLPIGPAFAEVQISEPPALSAPPVAAAFGGLIGIDLPSGIRVLVDAKVDADALARVIGVLTR
;
A
#
# COMPACT_ATOMS: atom_id res chain seq x y z
N MET A 1 -0.79 -36.39 -1.91
CA MET A 1 0.34 -35.43 -1.75
C MET A 1 1.63 -36.03 -2.27
N GLU A 2 1.97 -37.26 -1.87
CA GLU A 2 3.16 -37.98 -2.32
C GLU A 2 3.28 -38.10 -3.84
N GLN A 3 2.18 -38.38 -4.55
CA GLN A 3 2.18 -38.42 -6.02
C GLN A 3 2.65 -37.10 -6.65
N LYS A 4 2.19 -35.94 -6.14
CA LYS A 4 2.59 -34.63 -6.67
C LYS A 4 4.07 -34.37 -6.43
N LEU A 5 4.59 -34.77 -5.26
CA LEU A 5 6.01 -34.66 -4.93
C LEU A 5 6.87 -35.60 -5.78
N ALA A 6 6.38 -36.81 -6.07
CA ALA A 6 7.05 -37.77 -6.96
C ALA A 6 7.16 -37.19 -8.38
N VAL A 7 6.07 -36.63 -8.92
CA VAL A 7 6.06 -35.94 -10.23
C VAL A 7 7.05 -34.78 -10.24
N LEU A 8 7.10 -33.97 -9.18
CA LEU A 8 8.04 -32.85 -9.10
C LEU A 8 9.50 -33.31 -9.01
N ARG A 9 9.79 -34.42 -8.32
CA ARG A 9 11.13 -35.02 -8.27
C ARG A 9 11.54 -35.59 -9.63
N ASP A 10 10.62 -36.21 -10.36
CA ASP A 10 10.89 -36.73 -11.72
C ASP A 10 11.03 -35.58 -12.74
N ALA A 11 10.34 -34.46 -12.54
CA ALA A 11 10.40 -33.31 -13.44
C ALA A 11 11.61 -32.39 -13.18
N PHE A 12 12.00 -32.16 -11.93
CA PHE A 12 13.00 -31.15 -11.52
C PHE A 12 14.17 -31.71 -10.70
N GLY A 13 14.27 -33.03 -10.54
CA GLY A 13 15.42 -33.67 -9.89
C GLY A 13 16.71 -33.60 -10.72
N PRO A 14 17.82 -34.18 -10.21
CA PRO A 14 19.13 -34.13 -10.88
C PRO A 14 19.14 -34.69 -12.31
N GLN A 15 18.20 -35.59 -12.64
CA GLN A 15 17.99 -36.17 -13.96
C GLN A 15 16.59 -35.84 -14.51
N GLY A 16 15.97 -34.78 -13.99
CA GLY A 16 14.56 -34.50 -14.22
C GLY A 16 14.28 -33.91 -15.60
N CYS A 17 13.18 -34.34 -16.20
CA CYS A 17 12.68 -33.81 -17.46
C CYS A 17 11.17 -33.61 -17.39
N VAL A 18 10.72 -32.36 -17.52
CA VAL A 18 9.29 -32.00 -17.44
C VAL A 18 8.47 -32.75 -18.48
N ARG A 19 8.97 -32.89 -19.71
CA ARG A 19 8.25 -33.62 -20.78
C ARG A 19 8.08 -35.10 -20.43
N THR A 20 9.15 -35.76 -19.99
CA THR A 20 9.09 -37.17 -19.60
C THR A 20 8.19 -37.39 -18.39
N ALA A 21 8.19 -36.47 -17.43
CA ALA A 21 7.31 -36.53 -16.27
C ALA A 21 5.83 -36.36 -16.66
N ILE A 22 5.51 -35.49 -17.63
CA ILE A 22 4.15 -35.34 -18.20
C ILE A 22 3.69 -36.66 -18.80
N GLU A 23 4.51 -37.26 -19.66
CA GLU A 23 4.18 -38.51 -20.36
C GLU A 23 4.08 -39.71 -19.40
N ARG A 24 5.00 -39.81 -18.43
CA ARG A 24 5.07 -40.93 -17.47
C ARG A 24 3.97 -40.89 -16.41
N HIS A 25 3.58 -39.70 -15.97
CA HIS A 25 2.60 -39.53 -14.90
C HIS A 25 1.21 -39.11 -15.40
N ASP A 26 1.04 -38.92 -16.72
CA ASP A 26 -0.19 -38.44 -17.36
C ASP A 26 -0.73 -37.15 -16.73
N VAL A 27 0.16 -36.17 -16.56
CA VAL A 27 -0.13 -34.89 -15.89
C VAL A 27 0.01 -33.72 -16.86
N GLY A 28 -0.99 -32.85 -16.91
CA GLY A 28 -0.91 -31.61 -17.69
C GLY A 28 0.23 -30.69 -17.24
N SER A 29 0.92 -30.06 -18.20
CA SER A 29 2.06 -29.16 -17.93
C SER A 29 1.74 -28.05 -16.92
N GLY A 30 0.54 -27.47 -16.98
CA GLY A 30 0.09 -26.43 -16.03
C GLY A 30 0.02 -26.92 -14.57
N SER A 31 -0.31 -28.18 -14.35
CA SER A 31 -0.38 -28.78 -13.01
C SER A 31 1.01 -28.91 -12.39
N ILE A 32 2.02 -29.28 -13.17
CA ILE A 32 3.41 -29.40 -12.69
C ILE A 32 3.94 -28.06 -12.20
N TYR A 33 3.73 -26.97 -12.95
CA TYR A 33 4.16 -25.64 -12.53
C TYR A 33 3.36 -25.12 -11.33
N THR A 34 2.07 -25.42 -11.27
CA THR A 34 1.22 -25.08 -10.13
C THR A 34 1.71 -25.78 -8.86
N TRP A 35 2.00 -27.08 -8.94
CA TRP A 35 2.52 -27.83 -7.80
C TRP A 35 3.93 -27.40 -7.43
N ARG A 36 4.78 -27.03 -8.39
CA ARG A 36 6.10 -26.45 -8.10
C ARG A 36 5.96 -25.17 -7.28
N ARG A 37 5.07 -24.25 -7.67
CA ARG A 37 4.79 -23.02 -6.91
C ARG A 37 4.33 -23.36 -5.49
N GLN A 38 3.37 -24.27 -5.36
CA GLN A 38 2.85 -24.72 -4.06
C GLN A 38 3.93 -25.40 -3.20
N ALA A 39 4.87 -26.14 -3.80
CA ALA A 39 5.97 -26.76 -3.07
C ALA A 39 6.92 -25.70 -2.51
N MET A 40 7.23 -24.67 -3.30
CA MET A 40 8.10 -23.56 -2.89
C MET A 40 7.45 -22.66 -1.83
N SER A 41 6.12 -22.49 -1.85
CA SER A 41 5.37 -21.73 -0.84
C SER A 41 5.05 -22.55 0.42
N GLY A 42 5.41 -23.84 0.47
CA GLY A 42 5.06 -24.76 1.56
C GLY A 42 3.60 -25.25 1.54
N GLU A 43 2.76 -24.69 0.66
CA GLU A 43 1.32 -25.02 0.55
C GLU A 43 1.06 -26.44 0.04
N LEU A 44 1.97 -27.02 -0.74
CA LEU A 44 1.84 -28.40 -1.23
C LEU A 44 1.94 -29.42 -0.08
N GLY A 45 2.55 -29.00 1.04
CA GLY A 45 2.83 -29.82 2.21
C GLY A 45 1.64 -30.04 3.15
N GLY A 46 0.47 -29.45 2.88
CA GLY A 46 -0.64 -29.41 3.84
C GLY A 46 -0.39 -28.48 5.03
N ALA A 47 0.85 -28.05 5.25
CA ALA A 47 1.19 -26.89 6.05
C ALA A 47 0.78 -25.63 5.28
N ARG A 48 -0.52 -25.31 5.33
CA ARG A 48 -0.89 -23.90 5.26
C ARG A 48 -0.12 -23.25 6.42
N LEU A 49 0.97 -22.53 6.13
CA LEU A 49 1.22 -21.35 6.94
C LEU A 49 -0.12 -20.63 6.98
N PRO A 50 -0.64 -20.25 8.16
CA PRO A 50 -1.85 -19.46 8.21
C PRO A 50 -1.58 -18.25 7.32
N ILE A 51 -2.17 -18.26 6.13
CA ILE A 51 -2.33 -17.08 5.32
C ILE A 51 -3.29 -16.30 6.20
N GLY A 52 -2.73 -15.44 7.06
CA GLY A 52 -3.51 -14.43 7.75
C GLY A 52 -4.40 -13.80 6.69
N PRO A 53 -5.65 -13.49 7.02
CA PRO A 53 -6.61 -13.07 6.02
C PRO A 53 -5.98 -11.95 5.19
N ALA A 54 -5.99 -12.10 3.86
CA ALA A 54 -5.38 -11.11 2.95
C ALA A 54 -5.99 -9.71 3.11
N PHE A 55 -7.14 -9.65 3.80
CA PHE A 55 -7.85 -8.47 4.21
C PHE A 55 -8.13 -8.55 5.70
N ALA A 56 -7.68 -7.55 6.45
CA ALA A 56 -8.10 -7.37 7.83
C ALA A 56 -9.57 -6.92 7.87
N GLU A 57 -10.36 -7.52 8.76
CA GLU A 57 -11.71 -7.05 9.04
C GLU A 57 -11.64 -5.66 9.68
N VAL A 58 -12.26 -4.66 9.03
CA VAL A 58 -12.43 -3.33 9.62
C VAL A 58 -13.70 -3.37 10.47
N GLN A 59 -13.54 -3.25 11.79
CA GLN A 59 -14.65 -2.96 12.68
C GLN A 59 -14.87 -1.45 12.67
N ILE A 60 -15.99 -1.01 12.12
CA ILE A 60 -16.46 0.37 12.27
C ILE A 60 -17.11 0.45 13.65
N SER A 61 -16.30 0.68 14.68
CA SER A 61 -16.82 1.10 15.98
C SER A 61 -17.31 2.55 15.85
N GLU A 62 -18.39 2.88 16.55
CA GLU A 62 -18.76 4.28 16.78
C GLU A 62 -17.51 4.97 17.36
N PRO A 63 -17.05 6.09 16.77
CA PRO A 63 -15.84 6.73 17.24
C PRO A 63 -16.02 6.97 18.73
N PRO A 64 -15.06 6.59 19.60
CA PRO A 64 -15.10 7.07 20.97
C PRO A 64 -15.29 8.57 20.88
N ALA A 65 -16.11 9.14 21.76
CA ALA A 65 -16.26 10.58 21.90
C ALA A 65 -14.91 11.17 22.35
N LEU A 66 -13.94 11.17 21.44
CA LEU A 66 -12.77 11.99 21.45
C LEU A 66 -13.37 13.38 21.43
N SER A 67 -13.23 14.07 22.56
CA SER A 67 -13.42 15.51 22.60
C SER A 67 -12.75 16.04 21.35
N ALA A 68 -13.56 16.60 20.45
CA ALA A 68 -13.08 17.02 19.15
C ALA A 68 -11.79 17.82 19.41
N PRO A 69 -10.69 17.56 18.68
CA PRO A 69 -9.63 18.55 18.67
C PRO A 69 -10.32 19.87 18.36
N PRO A 70 -10.01 20.99 19.06
CA PRO A 70 -10.64 22.26 18.73
C PRO A 70 -10.50 22.37 17.23
N VAL A 71 -11.64 22.39 16.51
CA VAL A 71 -11.66 22.64 15.07
C VAL A 71 -10.79 23.87 14.97
N ALA A 72 -9.59 23.72 14.38
CA ALA A 72 -8.77 24.88 14.08
C ALA A 72 -9.73 25.73 13.28
N ALA A 73 -10.19 26.82 13.89
CA ALA A 73 -11.27 27.63 13.35
C ALA A 73 -10.92 27.78 11.90
N ALA A 74 -11.75 27.20 11.01
CA ALA A 74 -11.46 27.21 9.60
C ALA A 74 -11.18 28.67 9.31
N PHE A 75 -9.92 29.01 9.01
CA PHE A 75 -9.50 30.37 8.76
C PHE A 75 -10.10 30.69 7.38
N GLY A 76 -11.41 30.91 7.37
CA GLY A 76 -12.20 31.21 6.22
C GLY A 76 -11.70 32.54 5.69
N GLY A 77 -11.16 32.52 4.47
CA GLY A 77 -10.77 33.72 3.74
C GLY A 77 -9.40 34.27 4.10
N LEU A 78 -8.39 33.41 4.33
CA LEU A 78 -7.01 33.87 4.26
C LEU A 78 -6.60 34.06 2.78
N ILE A 79 -6.15 35.27 2.46
CA ILE A 79 -5.54 35.64 1.19
C ILE A 79 -4.02 35.52 1.36
N GLY A 80 -3.38 34.72 0.51
CA GLY A 80 -1.93 34.62 0.43
C GLY A 80 -1.37 35.61 -0.59
N ILE A 81 -0.40 36.42 -0.18
CA ILE A 81 0.31 37.37 -1.02
C ILE A 81 1.77 36.95 -1.07
N ASP A 82 2.26 36.60 -2.26
CA ASP A 82 3.66 36.23 -2.49
C ASP A 82 4.47 37.45 -2.95
N LEU A 83 5.55 37.75 -2.23
CA LEU A 83 6.43 38.87 -2.54
C LEU A 83 7.66 38.40 -3.35
N PRO A 84 8.27 39.28 -4.18
CA PRO A 84 9.50 38.95 -4.93
C PRO A 84 10.69 38.56 -4.04
N SER A 85 10.67 38.95 -2.77
CA SER A 85 11.66 38.55 -1.75
C SER A 85 11.53 37.08 -1.32
N GLY A 86 10.52 36.35 -1.80
CA GLY A 86 10.23 34.97 -1.42
C GLY A 86 9.41 34.83 -0.13
N ILE A 87 8.99 35.94 0.47
CA ILE A 87 8.15 35.98 1.66
C ILE A 87 6.68 35.86 1.25
N ARG A 88 5.94 34.97 1.93
CA ARG A 88 4.49 34.84 1.80
C ARG A 88 3.80 35.48 3.01
N VAL A 89 2.87 36.39 2.74
CA VAL A 89 2.03 37.04 3.77
C VAL A 89 0.62 36.47 3.67
N LEU A 90 0.08 36.00 4.79
CA LEU A 90 -1.31 35.53 4.90
C LEU A 90 -2.14 36.57 5.64
N VAL A 91 -3.23 37.03 5.05
CA VAL A 91 -4.13 38.03 5.63
C VAL A 91 -5.56 37.55 5.59
N ASP A 92 -6.36 37.85 6.62
CA ASP A 92 -7.79 37.57 6.61
C ASP A 92 -8.61 38.74 6.03
N ALA A 93 -9.89 38.50 5.76
CA ALA A 93 -10.80 39.48 5.16
C ALA A 93 -11.05 40.76 5.99
N LYS A 94 -10.63 40.81 7.27
CA LYS A 94 -10.78 41.98 8.14
C LYS A 94 -9.50 42.84 8.25
N VAL A 95 -8.47 42.53 7.45
CA VAL A 95 -7.21 43.29 7.47
C VAL A 95 -7.42 44.75 7.07
N ASP A 96 -6.79 45.67 7.82
CA ASP A 96 -6.75 47.10 7.48
C ASP A 96 -5.77 47.36 6.33
N ALA A 97 -6.22 48.12 5.32
CA ALA A 97 -5.46 48.33 4.09
C ALA A 97 -4.19 49.18 4.32
N ASP A 98 -4.26 50.21 5.17
CA ASP A 98 -3.12 51.08 5.47
C ASP A 98 -2.05 50.34 6.29
N ALA A 99 -2.47 49.52 7.24
CA ALA A 99 -1.58 48.65 8.00
C ALA A 99 -0.89 47.62 7.09
N LEU A 100 -1.63 46.98 6.19
CA LEU A 100 -1.07 46.02 5.24
C LEU A 100 -0.06 46.68 4.30
N ALA A 101 -0.35 47.88 3.80
CA ALA A 101 0.56 48.63 2.93
C ALA A 101 1.89 48.96 3.62
N ARG A 102 1.86 49.33 4.91
CA ARG A 102 3.08 49.58 5.70
C ARG A 102 3.92 48.32 5.87
N VAL A 103 3.29 47.19 6.14
CA VAL A 103 3.98 45.90 6.30
C VAL A 103 4.62 45.48 4.98
N ILE A 104 3.87 45.54 3.88
CA ILE A 104 4.40 45.22 2.55
C ILE A 104 5.58 46.15 2.21
N GLY A 105 5.47 47.46 2.47
CA GLY A 105 6.54 48.42 2.20
C GLY A 105 7.84 48.19 2.98
N VAL A 106 7.79 47.55 4.15
CA VAL A 106 8.99 47.12 4.89
C VAL A 106 9.56 45.83 4.31
N LEU A 107 8.70 44.87 3.94
CA LEU A 107 9.10 43.55 3.46
C LEU A 107 9.62 43.55 2.00
N THR A 108 9.29 44.57 1.22
CA THR A 108 9.77 44.75 -0.17
C THR A 108 11.04 45.61 -0.27
N ARG A 109 11.60 46.07 0.86
CA ARG A 109 12.83 46.87 0.90
C ARG A 109 14.09 46.02 0.73
#